data_AF-A0A954LZX5-F1
#
_entry.id   AF-A0A954LZX5-F1
#
_cell.length_a   1.000
_cell.length_b   1.000
_cell.length_c   1.000
_cell.angle_alpha   90.00
_cell.angle_beta   90.00
_cell.angle_gamma   90.00
#
_symmetry.space_group_name_H-M   'P 1'
#
loop_
_entity.id
_entity.type
_entity.pdbx_description
1 polymer ?
#
loop_
_entity_poly.entity_id
_entity_poly.type
_entity_poly.pdbx_seq_one_letter_code
_entity_poly.pdbx_strand_id
1 'polypeptide(L)' 'MDPNATWTELLQALIDDDWPAAHEAAETLAEWLRRGGFAPQIVTHFPPQHPLHRSFARTVCEQVLQATGDSDAAS' A
#
# COMPACT_ATOMS: atom_id res chain seq x y z
N MET A 1 9.33 -1.78 10.07
CA MET A 1 8.58 -0.71 9.41
C MET A 1 7.24 -0.57 10.15
N ASP A 2 6.74 0.65 10.28
CA ASP A 2 5.40 0.90 10.81
C ASP A 2 4.39 0.88 9.64
N PRO A 3 3.49 -0.12 9.56
CA PRO A 3 2.57 -0.23 8.44
C PRO A 3 1.63 0.97 8.32
N ASN A 4 1.27 1.63 9.43
CA ASN A 4 0.40 2.81 9.38
C ASN A 4 1.13 4.02 8.80
N ALA A 5 2.42 4.18 9.12
CA ALA A 5 3.25 5.24 8.54
C ALA A 5 3.40 5.02 7.02
N THR A 6 3.80 3.82 6.59
CA THR A 6 3.95 3.51 5.16
C THR A 6 2.63 3.57 4.40
N TRP A 7 1.51 3.21 5.03
CA TRP A 7 0.19 3.42 4.44
C TRP A 7 -0.13 4.91 4.24
N THR A 8 0.21 5.75 5.21
CA THR A 8 0.02 7.19 5.12
C THR A 8 0.90 7.80 4.03
N GLU A 9 2.16 7.38 3.94
CA GLU A 9 3.10 7.77 2.87
C GLU A 9 2.55 7.40 1.50
N LEU A 10 2.05 6.16 1.33
CA LEU A 10 1.41 5.71 0.09
C LEU A 10 0.22 6.60 -0.30
N LEU A 11 -0.69 6.86 0.63
CA LEU A 11 -1.85 7.70 0.34
C LEU A 11 -1.46 9.13 0.00
N GLN A 12 -0.46 9.69 0.69
CA GLN A 12 0.03 11.04 0.42
C GLN A 12 0.65 11.11 -0.98
N ALA A 13 1.48 10.15 -1.36
CA ALA A 13 2.06 10.09 -2.69
C ALA A 13 0.99 9.99 -3.80
N LEU A 14 -0.10 9.23 -3.56
CA LEU A 14 -1.24 9.18 -4.49
C LEU A 14 -2.00 10.51 -4.57
N ILE A 15 -2.11 11.26 -3.46
CA ILE A 15 -2.73 12.59 -3.45
C ILE A 15 -1.88 13.60 -4.23
N ASP A 16 -0.56 13.48 -4.13
CA ASP A 16 0.40 14.39 -4.76
C ASP A 16 0.76 13.99 -6.21
N ASP A 17 0.13 12.94 -6.76
CA ASP A 17 0.45 12.32 -8.06
C ASP A 17 1.94 11.90 -8.19
N ASP A 18 2.62 11.66 -7.06
CA ASP A 18 4.01 11.18 -7.03
C ASP A 18 4.04 9.66 -7.21
N TRP A 19 3.87 9.23 -8.46
CA TRP A 19 3.82 7.81 -8.83
C TRP A 19 5.07 7.01 -8.44
N PRO A 20 6.31 7.54 -8.57
CA PRO A 20 7.50 6.86 -8.05
C PRO A 20 7.45 6.61 -6.53
N ALA A 21 7.09 7.63 -5.73
CA ALA A 21 6.98 7.44 -4.28
C ALA A 21 5.83 6.50 -3.92
N ALA A 22 4.71 6.57 -4.63
CA ALA A 22 3.59 5.66 -4.45
C ALA A 22 3.99 4.21 -4.76
N HIS A 23 4.77 3.98 -5.82
CA HIS A 23 5.31 2.66 -6.15
C HIS A 23 6.18 2.11 -5.02
N GLU A 24 7.16 2.88 -4.55
CA GLU A 24 8.09 2.46 -3.50
C GLU A 24 7.36 2.11 -2.19
N ALA A 25 6.41 2.97 -1.78
CA ALA A 25 5.60 2.73 -0.58
C ALA A 25 4.69 1.49 -0.74
N ALA A 26 4.08 1.32 -1.92
CA ALA A 26 3.24 0.16 -2.23
C ALA A 26 4.04 -1.15 -2.25
N GLU A 27 5.23 -1.17 -2.85
CA GLU A 27 6.12 -2.33 -2.88
C GLU A 27 6.56 -2.71 -1.45
N THR A 28 7.02 -1.71 -0.69
CA THR A 28 7.45 -1.88 0.70
C THR A 28 6.34 -2.46 1.57
N LEU A 29 5.12 -1.93 1.46
CA LEU A 29 3.98 -2.41 2.22
C LEU A 29 3.51 -3.79 1.76
N ALA A 30 3.47 -4.06 0.45
CA ALA A 30 3.11 -5.36 -0.09
C ALA A 30 4.06 -6.46 0.39
N GLU A 31 5.37 -6.18 0.36
CA GLU A 31 6.41 -7.09 0.83
C GLU A 31 6.26 -7.39 2.33
N TRP A 32 6.00 -6.37 3.14
CA TRP A 32 5.75 -6.52 4.56
C TRP A 32 4.52 -7.42 4.84
N LEU A 33 3.42 -7.18 4.13
CA LEU A 33 2.20 -7.98 4.26
C LEU A 33 2.46 -9.43 3.83
N ARG A 34 3.21 -9.65 2.76
CA ARG A 34 3.59 -10.98 2.23
C ARG A 34 4.40 -11.78 3.23
N ARG A 35 5.27 -11.12 4.00
CA ARG A 35 6.06 -11.73 5.10
C ARG A 35 5.24 -12.02 6.36
N GLY A 36 3.94 -11.77 6.36
CA GLY A 36 3.07 -11.98 7.53
C GLY A 36 3.08 -10.82 8.52
N GLY A 37 3.62 -9.66 8.15
CA GLY A 37 3.58 -8.45 8.98
C GLY A 37 2.16 -7.96 9.26
N PHE A 38 2.00 -7.14 10.30
CA PHE A 38 0.71 -6.53 10.65
C PHE A 38 0.24 -5.57 9.56
N ALA A 39 -1.07 -5.53 9.33
CA ALA A 39 -1.68 -4.61 8.38
C ALA A 39 -1.90 -3.21 9.00
N PRO A 40 -1.92 -2.15 8.18
CA PRO A 40 -2.29 -0.82 8.64
C PRO A 40 -3.77 -0.77 9.05
N GLN A 41 -4.09 0.07 10.02
CA GLN A 41 -5.46 0.31 10.45
C GLN A 41 -6.18 1.27 9.49
N ILE A 42 -6.78 0.71 8.46
CA ILE A 42 -7.50 1.48 7.42
C ILE A 42 -8.89 1.94 7.86
N VAL A 43 -9.70 1.04 8.45
CA VAL A 43 -11.08 1.34 8.87
C VAL A 43 -11.15 1.48 10.39
N THR A 44 -11.33 2.71 10.88
CA THR A 44 -11.29 3.02 12.32
C THR A 44 -12.36 2.31 13.17
N HIS A 45 -13.47 1.89 12.55
CA HIS A 45 -14.56 1.18 13.23
C HIS A 45 -14.30 -0.32 13.39
N PHE A 46 -13.28 -0.86 12.73
CA PHE A 46 -12.88 -2.25 12.89
C PHE A 46 -11.77 -2.39 13.94
N PRO A 47 -11.73 -3.51 14.67
CA PRO A 47 -10.62 -3.80 15.55
C PRO A 47 -9.32 -3.95 14.74
N PRO A 48 -8.14 -3.60 15.28
CA PRO A 48 -6.87 -3.60 14.54
C PRO A 48 -6.54 -4.92 13.81
N GLN A 49 -6.94 -6.05 14.39
CA GLN A 49 -6.73 -7.40 13.83
C GLN A 49 -7.79 -7.83 12.80
N HIS A 50 -8.72 -6.95 12.42
CA HIS A 50 -9.78 -7.31 11.48
C HIS A 50 -9.20 -7.63 10.08
N PRO A 51 -9.59 -8.75 9.44
CA PRO A 51 -8.98 -9.21 8.19
C PRO A 51 -9.17 -8.24 7.00
N LEU A 52 -10.16 -7.35 7.08
CA LEU A 52 -10.38 -6.34 6.05
C LEU A 52 -9.24 -5.31 5.96
N HIS A 53 -8.53 -5.03 7.04
CA HIS A 53 -7.34 -4.16 6.99
C HIS A 53 -6.29 -4.69 6.02
N ARG A 54 -5.95 -5.97 6.16
CA ARG A 54 -5.00 -6.65 5.25
C ARG A 54 -5.54 -6.68 3.82
N SER A 55 -6.84 -6.96 3.66
CA SER A 55 -7.46 -7.09 2.34
C SER A 55 -7.43 -5.77 1.57
N PHE A 56 -7.78 -4.66 2.22
CA PHE A 56 -7.71 -3.33 1.62
C PHE A 56 -6.28 -2.90 1.33
N ALA A 57 -5.37 -3.05 2.29
CA ALA A 57 -3.97 -2.67 2.11
C ALA A 57 -3.36 -3.40 0.90
N ARG A 58 -3.57 -4.72 0.82
CA ARG A 58 -3.08 -5.54 -0.31
C ARG A 58 -3.68 -5.09 -1.64
N THR A 59 -5.01 -4.90 -1.69
CA THR A 59 -5.69 -4.52 -2.94
C THR A 59 -5.18 -3.18 -3.47
N VAL A 60 -4.97 -2.19 -2.59
CA VAL A 60 -4.44 -0.88 -2.99
C VAL A 60 -2.99 -1.00 -3.45
N CYS A 61 -2.13 -1.72 -2.73
CA CYS A 61 -0.76 -1.96 -3.19
C CYS A 61 -0.74 -2.62 -4.57
N GLU A 62 -1.54 -3.66 -4.80
CA GLU A 62 -1.63 -4.36 -6.09
C GLU A 62 -2.04 -3.41 -7.23
N GLN A 63 -3.04 -2.55 -7.00
CA GLN A 63 -3.48 -1.58 -8.00
C GLN A 63 -2.41 -0.54 -8.33
N VAL A 64 -1.72 -0.01 -7.32
CA VAL A 64 -0.64 0.97 -7.54
C VAL A 64 0.49 0.33 -8.33
N LEU A 65 0.94 -0.85 -7.92
CA LEU A 65 2.01 -1.59 -8.61
C LEU A 65 1.64 -1.91 -10.06
N GLN A 66 0.39 -2.28 -10.34
CA GLN A 66 -0.12 -2.49 -11.70
C GLN A 66 -0.07 -1.20 -12.53
N ALA A 67 -0.60 -0.10 -12.00
CA ALA A 67 -0.64 1.19 -12.70
C ALA A 67 0.76 1.72 -13.06
N THR A 68 1.74 1.46 -12.20
CA THR A 68 3.14 1.87 -12.42
C THR A 68 3.96 0.86 -13.24
N GLY A 69 3.60 -0.43 -13.20
CA GLY A 69 4.29 -1.48 -13.94
C GLY A 69 3.98 -1.48 -15.44
N ASP A 70 2.79 -1.00 -15.83
CA ASP A 70 2.42 -0.81 -17.24
C ASP A 70 3.18 0.37 -17.89
N SER A 71 3.77 1.27 -17.09
CA SER A 71 4.48 2.44 -17.60
C SER A 71 5.89 2.13 -18.13
N ASP A 72 6.52 1.06 -17.67
CA ASP A 72 7.85 0.60 -18.14
C ASP A 72 7.80 -0.24 -19.42
N ALA A 73 6.62 -0.76 -19.81
CA ALA A 73 6.44 -1.51 -21.04
C ALA A 73 6.25 -0.62 -22.29
N ALA A 74 6.13 0.70 -22.11
CA ALA A 74 5.85 1.67 -23.17
C ALA A 74 7.01 2.66 -23.45
N SER A 75 8.19 2.47 -22.84
CA SER A 75 9.42 3.24 -23.12
C SER A 75 10.48 2.38 -23.79
#